data_AF-A0A9D6EAJ3-F1
#
_entry.id   AF-A0A9D6EAJ3-F1
#
_cell.length_a   1.000
_cell.length_b   1.000
_cell.length_c   1.000
_cell.angle_alpha   90.00
_cell.angle_beta   90.00
_cell.angle_gamma   90.00
#
_symmetry.space_group_name_H-M   'P 1'
#
loop_
_entity.id
_entity.type
_entity.pdbx_description
1 polymer ?
#
loop_
_entity_poly.entity_id
_entity_poly.type
_entity_poly.pdbx_seq_one_letter_code
_entity_poly.pdbx_strand_id
1 'polypeptide(L)'
;MHLLLWLALAVLPALPLAGQQPPSPPPQAASASYHLRPGDVIKILVWGQVEYSGDYQIDDRGVLEYPVMGELDVRDLTVAQLRDRIRQG
;
A
#
# COMPACT_ATOMS: atom_id res chain seq x y z
N MET A 1 47.77 -62.48 15.14
CA MET A 1 47.53 -62.80 16.57
C MET A 1 47.73 -61.51 17.36
N HIS A 2 46.82 -61.20 18.30
CA HIS A 2 46.64 -59.95 19.08
C HIS A 2 45.88 -58.83 18.34
N LEU A 3 44.59 -58.52 18.56
CA LEU A 3 43.75 -58.33 19.76
C LEU A 3 43.73 -56.88 20.28
N LEU A 4 42.50 -56.34 20.38
CA LEU A 4 41.98 -55.15 21.08
C LEU A 4 42.28 -53.75 20.47
N LEU A 5 41.27 -53.04 19.91
CA LEU A 5 40.13 -52.32 20.54
C LEU A 5 40.57 -50.93 20.99
N TRP A 6 40.08 -49.85 20.36
CA TRP A 6 39.89 -48.55 21.02
C TRP A 6 38.93 -47.65 20.20
N LEU A 7 38.00 -47.02 20.94
CA LEU A 7 37.17 -45.85 20.62
C LEU A 7 36.05 -45.97 19.57
N ALA A 8 34.86 -46.31 20.05
CA ALA A 8 33.64 -45.73 19.52
C ALA A 8 33.64 -44.22 19.82
N LEU A 9 34.16 -43.43 18.88
CA LEU A 9 34.06 -41.97 18.92
C LEU A 9 32.67 -41.57 18.43
N ALA A 10 31.79 -41.26 19.38
CA ALA A 10 30.51 -40.64 19.13
C ALA A 10 30.73 -39.29 18.44
N VAL A 11 30.42 -39.21 17.15
CA VAL A 11 30.27 -37.95 16.42
C VAL A 11 28.80 -37.78 16.13
N LEU A 12 28.09 -37.13 17.06
CA LEU A 12 26.77 -36.58 16.79
C LEU A 12 26.96 -35.35 15.89
N PRO A 13 26.40 -35.31 14.67
CA PRO A 13 26.51 -34.14 13.82
C PRO A 13 25.78 -32.95 14.48
N ALA A 14 26.53 -31.90 14.78
CA ALA A 14 25.98 -30.61 15.17
C ALA A 14 25.13 -30.09 13.99
N LEU A 15 23.81 -30.09 14.16
CA LEU A 15 22.89 -29.48 13.21
C LEU A 15 23.14 -27.96 13.21
N PRO A 16 23.49 -27.34 12.07
CA PRO A 16 23.54 -25.89 12.00
C PRO A 16 22.11 -25.39 12.20
N LEU A 17 21.91 -24.57 13.24
CA LEU A 17 20.70 -23.76 13.38
C LEU A 17 20.75 -22.71 12.25
N ALA A 18 20.33 -23.14 11.06
CA ALA A 18 20.22 -22.29 9.88
C ALA A 18 19.23 -21.16 10.20
N GLY A 19 19.76 -19.93 10.19
CA GLY A 19 19.14 -18.66 10.49
C GLY A 19 17.62 -18.62 10.49
N GLN A 20 17.03 -18.52 11.69
CA GLN A 20 15.73 -17.87 11.82
C GLN A 20 15.95 -16.36 11.64
N GLN A 21 15.95 -15.91 10.39
CA GLN A 21 15.87 -14.49 10.10
C GLN A 21 14.55 -13.97 10.66
N PRO A 22 14.56 -12.98 11.58
CA PRO A 22 13.32 -12.42 12.11
C PRO A 22 12.45 -11.94 10.94
N PRO A 23 11.11 -12.04 11.06
CA PRO A 23 10.21 -11.62 10.00
C PRO A 23 10.53 -10.19 9.61
N SER A 24 10.78 -9.98 8.32
CA SER A 24 10.98 -8.65 7.77
C SER A 24 9.74 -7.81 8.08
N PRO A 25 9.88 -6.54 8.53
CA PRO A 25 8.74 -5.66 8.70
C PRO A 25 7.98 -5.59 7.37
N PRO A 26 6.64 -5.49 7.40
CA PRO A 26 5.84 -5.38 6.19
C PRO A 26 6.38 -4.20 5.36
N PRO A 27 6.39 -4.30 4.02
CA PRO A 27 6.85 -3.22 3.18
C PRO A 27 6.11 -1.95 3.57
N GLN A 28 6.84 -1.00 4.15
CA GLN A 28 6.34 0.33 4.41
C GLN A 28 5.93 0.84 3.04
N ALA A 29 4.63 0.98 2.79
CA ALA A 29 4.13 1.50 1.52
C ALA A 29 4.82 2.86 1.33
N ALA A 30 5.81 2.90 0.44
CA ALA A 30 6.44 4.14 0.06
C ALA A 30 5.29 5.05 -0.37
N SER A 31 5.19 6.21 0.26
CA SER A 31 4.23 7.24 -0.12
C SER A 31 4.65 7.81 -1.49
N ALA A 32 4.60 6.97 -2.52
CA ALA A 32 4.55 7.44 -3.88
C ALA A 32 3.33 8.35 -3.93
N SER A 33 3.57 9.62 -4.26
CA SER A 33 2.49 10.57 -4.45
C SER A 33 1.67 10.04 -5.62
N TYR A 34 0.56 9.40 -5.30
CA TYR A 34 -0.34 8.86 -6.30
C TYR A 34 -1.04 10.05 -6.95
N HIS A 35 -0.82 10.17 -8.26
CA HIS A 35 -1.52 11.12 -9.09
C HIS A 35 -2.76 10.45 -9.65
N LEU A 36 -3.87 11.17 -9.60
CA LEU A 36 -5.16 10.74 -10.09
C LEU A 36 -5.11 10.52 -11.60
N ARG A 37 -5.71 9.41 -12.07
CA ARG A 37 -5.71 9.02 -13.48
C ARG A 37 -7.14 8.79 -13.98
N PRO A 38 -7.39 8.97 -15.29
CA PRO A 38 -8.66 8.55 -15.89
C PRO A 38 -9.01 7.11 -15.54
N GLY A 39 -10.27 6.88 -15.16
CA GLY A 39 -10.78 5.57 -14.71
C GLY A 39 -10.66 5.33 -13.20
N ASP A 40 -9.97 6.18 -12.43
CA ASP A 40 -9.96 6.06 -10.97
C ASP A 40 -11.33 6.40 -10.37
N VAL A 41 -11.65 5.74 -9.25
CA VAL A 41 -12.84 6.05 -8.45
C VAL A 41 -12.39 6.61 -7.11
N ILE A 42 -12.89 7.80 -6.78
CA ILE A 42 -12.57 8.52 -5.56
C ILE A 42 -13.81 8.54 -4.67
N LYS A 43 -13.65 8.05 -3.44
CA LYS A 43 -14.68 8.22 -2.40
C LYS A 43 -14.49 9.55 -1.70
N ILE A 44 -15.48 10.43 -1.82
CA ILE A 44 -15.54 11.70 -1.11
C ILE A 44 -16.52 11.56 0.06
N LEU A 45 -16.09 11.95 1.25
CA LEU A 45 -16.93 11.96 2.45
C LEU A 45 -16.96 13.37 3.03
N VAL A 46 -18.13 13.98 3.05
CA VAL A 46 -18.37 15.29 3.64
C VAL A 46 -19.25 15.09 4.88
N TRP A 47 -18.69 15.33 6.06
CA TRP A 47 -19.42 15.12 7.31
C TRP A 47 -20.69 15.97 7.39
N GLY A 48 -21.80 15.33 7.74
CA GLY A 48 -23.11 15.97 7.85
C GLY A 48 -23.79 16.26 6.51
N GLN A 49 -23.13 16.00 5.37
CA GLN A 49 -23.64 16.29 4.03
C GLN A 49 -23.57 15.03 3.15
N VAL A 50 -24.60 14.19 3.27
CA VAL A 50 -24.69 12.93 2.51
C VAL A 50 -24.88 13.16 1.01
N GLU A 51 -25.48 14.28 0.62
CA GLU A 51 -25.67 14.67 -0.78
C GLU A 51 -24.36 14.97 -1.53
N TYR A 52 -23.31 15.33 -0.79
CA TYR A 52 -21.96 15.60 -1.30
C TYR A 52 -20.98 14.45 -1.04
N SER A 53 -21.45 13.42 -0.34
CA SER A 53 -20.70 12.22 -0.06
C SER A 53 -21.04 11.15 -1.09
N GLY A 54 -20.03 10.50 -1.65
CA GLY A 54 -20.26 9.54 -2.70
C GLY A 54 -18.97 9.03 -3.33
N ASP A 55 -19.13 8.14 -4.30
CA ASP A 55 -18.06 7.63 -5.14
C ASP A 55 -18.13 8.35 -6.49
N TYR A 56 -17.04 8.98 -6.88
CA TYR A 56 -16.93 9.77 -8.10
C TYR A 56 -15.84 9.19 -8.99
N GLN A 57 -16.19 8.92 -10.24
CA GLN A 57 -15.26 8.40 -11.23
C GLN A 57 -14.60 9.54 -12.01
N ILE A 58 -13.31 9.38 -12.31
CA ILE A 58 -12.59 10.26 -13.22
C ILE A 58 -12.86 9.78 -14.66
N ASP A 59 -13.42 10.66 -15.48
CA ASP A 59 -13.69 10.42 -16.90
C ASP A 59 -12.40 10.24 -17.71
N ASP A 60 -12.50 9.72 -18.95
CA ASP A 60 -11.37 9.56 -19.88
C ASP A 60 -10.60 10.87 -20.13
N ARG A 61 -11.28 12.01 -20.00
CA ARG A 61 -10.68 13.35 -20.12
C ARG A 61 -9.83 13.76 -18.90
N GLY A 62 -9.85 12.98 -17.81
CA GLY A 62 -9.19 13.33 -16.55
C GLY A 62 -9.99 14.33 -15.70
N VAL A 63 -11.31 14.34 -15.88
CA VAL A 63 -12.24 15.26 -15.23
C VAL A 63 -13.12 14.50 -14.25
N LEU A 64 -13.35 15.08 -13.07
CA LEU A 64 -14.28 14.58 -12.06
C LEU A 64 -15.49 15.52 -11.99
N GLU A 65 -16.70 14.99 -12.15
CA GLU A 65 -17.93 15.77 -12.00
C GLU A 65 -18.39 15.75 -10.54
N TYR A 66 -18.42 16.91 -9.89
CA TYR A 66 -18.83 17.06 -8.49
C TYR A 66 -20.06 17.97 -8.37
N PRO A 67 -21.11 17.62 -7.61
CA PRO A 67 -22.43 18.26 -7.70
C PRO A 67 -22.41 19.79 -7.53
N VAL A 68 -21.60 20.30 -6.60
CA VAL A 68 -21.53 21.73 -6.28
C VAL A 68 -20.48 22.49 -7.08
N MET A 69 -19.50 21.79 -7.68
CA MET A 69 -18.39 22.42 -8.41
C MET A 69 -18.41 22.16 -9.91
N GLY A 70 -19.31 21.30 -10.41
CA GLY A 70 -19.35 20.87 -11.79
C GLY A 70 -18.12 20.04 -12.16
N GLU A 71 -17.55 20.31 -13.35
CA GLU A 71 -16.35 19.64 -13.84
C GLU A 71 -15.07 20.15 -13.16
N LEU A 72 -14.38 19.27 -12.43
CA LEU A 72 -13.04 19.51 -11.88
C LEU A 72 -11.98 18.80 -12.72
N ASP A 73 -10.99 19.55 -13.23
CA ASP A 73 -9.77 18.95 -13.77
C ASP A 73 -8.93 18.40 -12.62
N VAL A 74 -8.71 17.08 -12.64
CA VAL A 74 -7.99 16.34 -11.59
C VAL A 74 -6.71 15.69 -12.10
N ARG A 75 -6.29 16.00 -13.34
CA ARG A 75 -5.09 15.44 -13.94
C ARG A 75 -3.87 15.89 -13.17
N ASP A 76 -2.95 14.94 -12.95
CA ASP A 76 -1.72 15.17 -12.19
C ASP A 76 -1.95 15.68 -10.75
N LEU A 77 -3.20 15.75 -10.26
CA LEU A 77 -3.48 16.08 -8.88
C LEU A 77 -3.26 14.85 -7.99
N THR A 78 -2.78 15.10 -6.79
CA THR A 78 -2.84 14.09 -5.73
C THR A 78 -4.19 14.13 -5.03
N VAL A 79 -4.54 13.06 -4.33
CA VAL A 79 -5.74 13.01 -3.48
C VAL A 79 -5.75 14.17 -2.47
N ALA A 80 -4.58 14.55 -1.94
CA ALA A 80 -4.47 15.67 -1.00
C ALA A 80 -4.82 17.02 -1.67
N GLN A 81 -4.29 17.27 -2.87
CA GLN A 81 -4.58 18.50 -3.63
C GLN A 81 -6.05 18.58 -4.05
N LEU A 82 -6.63 17.45 -4.48
CA LEU A 82 -8.07 17.38 -4.78
C LEU A 82 -8.90 17.72 -3.55
N ARG A 83 -8.57 17.16 -2.39
CA ARG A 83 -9.25 17.47 -1.12
C ARG A 83 -9.15 18.96 -0.78
N ASP A 84 -7.99 19.58 -0.91
CA ASP A 84 -7.82 21.00 -0.63
C ASP A 84 -8.62 21.87 -1.61
N ARG A 85 -8.71 21.46 -2.88
CA ARG A 85 -9.54 22.13 -3.89
C ARG A 85 -11.03 22.08 -3.55
N ILE A 86 -11.53 20.93 -3.13
CA ILE A 86 -12.94 20.76 -2.69
C ILE A 86 -13.24 21.59 -1.44
N ARG A 87 -12.25 21.81 -0.56
CA ARG A 87 -12.43 22.63 0.66
C ARG A 87 -12.46 24.14 0.40
N GLN A 88 -11.96 24.59 -0.75
CA GLN A 88 -11.76 26.01 -1.05
C GLN A 88 -12.90 26.64 -1.88
N GLY A 89 -13.75 25.84 -2.50
CA GLY A 89 -14.96 26.32 -3.17
C GLY A 89 -16.21 25.97 -2.38
#